data_AF-A0A956G1W7-F1
#
_entry.id   AF-A0A956G1W7-F1
#
_cell.length_a   1.000
_cell.length_b   1.000
_cell.length_c   1.000
_cell.angle_alpha   90.00
_cell.angle_beta   90.00
_cell.angle_gamma   90.00
#
_symmetry.space_group_name_H-M   'P 1'
#
loop_
_entity.id
_entity.type
_entity.pdbx_description
1 polymer ?
#
loop_
_entity_poly.entity_id
_entity_poly.type
_entity_poly.pdbx_seq_one_letter_code
_entity_poly.pdbx_strand_id
1 'polypeptide(L)'
;MGARQTTTSVKLPATVQRFDIHQRIQHGSLAISVILLVLSGWPLSTQGVGASKVLVDLFGGLESCGSIHRGAALLLIFGSVYHLFYLIGLGTRRKLRLTMLPTPADVRDLVQNISYMLGMSKDRPRFPRYTYFEKFDYWAVFWGVVIMVGSGLVRWFPVKATAVLPTWAYEIAHYAHADEALLATLAIFIWHFYNVHLRPAVFPMSKVFLHGRLTIDELAHEHRAEYDELVAKLEREQRAETTRDEEQDEEKNDEKDEEKSDEQDDEQNEEPSDKSEKRE
;
A
#
# COMPACT_ATOMS: atom_id res chain seq x y z
N MET A 1 -46.84 -12.68 -0.30
CA MET A 1 -45.83 -11.63 -0.52
C MET A 1 -44.46 -12.29 -0.57
N GLY A 2 -44.00 -12.68 -1.76
CA GLY A 2 -42.66 -13.26 -1.94
C GLY A 2 -41.63 -12.13 -1.95
N ALA A 3 -40.73 -12.12 -0.98
CA ALA A 3 -39.60 -11.20 -0.98
C ALA A 3 -38.75 -11.48 -2.22
N ARG A 4 -38.72 -10.54 -3.18
CA ARG A 4 -37.75 -10.53 -4.27
C ARG A 4 -36.36 -10.44 -3.64
N GLN A 5 -35.67 -11.57 -3.53
CA GLN A 5 -34.22 -11.58 -3.39
C GLN A 5 -33.63 -11.26 -4.76
N THR A 6 -33.55 -9.99 -5.11
CA THR A 6 -32.65 -9.53 -6.16
C THR A 6 -31.26 -9.47 -5.54
N THR A 7 -30.58 -10.62 -5.46
CA THR A 7 -29.12 -10.64 -5.34
C THR A 7 -28.56 -10.19 -6.68
N THR A 8 -28.58 -8.88 -6.92
CA THR A 8 -27.87 -8.28 -8.06
C THR A 8 -26.39 -8.48 -7.77
N SER A 9 -25.76 -9.45 -8.45
CA SER A 9 -24.34 -9.71 -8.26
C SER A 9 -23.55 -8.53 -8.84
N VAL A 10 -22.98 -7.72 -7.94
CA VAL A 10 -22.08 -6.63 -8.31
C VAL A 10 -20.93 -7.18 -9.13
N LYS A 11 -20.64 -6.57 -10.28
CA LYS A 11 -19.52 -6.97 -11.13
C LYS A 11 -18.20 -6.53 -10.48
N LEU A 12 -17.46 -7.49 -9.93
CA LEU A 12 -16.16 -7.24 -9.32
C LEU A 12 -15.05 -7.16 -10.39
N PRO A 13 -14.06 -6.26 -10.22
CA PRO A 13 -12.89 -6.22 -11.10
C PRO A 13 -12.04 -7.49 -10.91
N ALA A 14 -11.26 -7.92 -11.91
CA ALA A 14 -10.37 -9.07 -11.71
C ALA A 14 -9.22 -8.77 -10.71
N THR A 15 -8.74 -7.51 -10.72
CA THR A 15 -7.64 -7.05 -9.87
C THR A 15 -7.86 -5.63 -9.39
N VAL A 16 -7.30 -5.29 -8.23
CA VAL A 16 -7.32 -3.96 -7.63
C VAL A 16 -5.89 -3.42 -7.55
N GLN A 17 -5.71 -2.13 -7.85
CA GLN A 17 -4.42 -1.46 -7.69
C GLN A 17 -4.15 -1.18 -6.21
N ARG A 18 -3.10 -1.80 -5.69
CA ARG A 18 -2.69 -1.70 -4.29
C ARG A 18 -1.56 -0.70 -4.08
N PHE A 19 -0.56 -0.73 -4.96
CA PHE A 19 0.58 0.19 -4.94
C PHE A 19 0.78 0.86 -6.30
N ASP A 20 1.14 2.14 -6.24
CA ASP A 20 1.54 2.89 -7.42
C ASP A 20 2.98 2.56 -7.85
N ILE A 21 3.31 2.81 -9.12
CA ILE A 21 4.68 2.64 -9.64
C ILE A 21 5.70 3.43 -8.82
N HIS A 22 5.32 4.62 -8.35
CA HIS A 22 6.18 5.47 -7.56
C HIS A 22 6.55 4.83 -6.22
N GLN A 23 5.57 4.24 -5.53
CA GLN A 23 5.77 3.53 -4.27
C GLN A 23 6.63 2.28 -4.47
N ARG A 24 6.44 1.57 -5.58
CA ARG A 24 7.22 0.38 -5.94
C ARG A 24 8.68 0.70 -6.23
N ILE A 25 8.96 1.82 -6.92
CA ILE A 25 10.33 2.28 -7.18
C ILE A 25 11.01 2.65 -5.86
N GLN A 26 10.31 3.37 -4.96
CA GLN A 26 10.85 3.68 -3.64
C GLN A 26 11.16 2.42 -2.83
N HIS A 27 10.24 1.45 -2.82
CA HIS A 27 10.46 0.16 -2.16
C HIS A 27 11.63 -0.62 -2.79
N GLY A 28 11.74 -0.65 -4.12
CA GLY A 28 12.85 -1.31 -4.82
C GLY A 28 14.20 -0.68 -4.48
N SER A 29 14.28 0.65 -4.45
CA SER A 29 15.46 1.39 -4.00
C SER A 29 15.84 1.05 -2.56
N LEU A 30 14.85 1.06 -1.66
CA LEU A 30 15.02 0.66 -0.25
C LEU A 30 15.56 -0.77 -0.16
N ALA A 31 14.90 -1.74 -0.80
CA ALA A 31 15.29 -3.14 -0.76
C ALA A 31 16.73 -3.36 -1.25
N ILE A 32 17.11 -2.76 -2.39
CA ILE A 32 18.47 -2.84 -2.92
C ILE A 32 19.48 -2.24 -1.93
N SER A 33 19.20 -1.05 -1.41
CA SER A 33 20.12 -0.39 -0.47
C SER A 33 20.32 -1.20 0.80
N VAL A 34 19.26 -1.76 1.38
CA VAL A 34 19.31 -2.56 2.60
C VAL A 34 20.05 -3.88 2.38
N ILE A 35 19.77 -4.58 1.28
CA ILE A 35 20.50 -5.82 0.93
C ILE A 35 22.00 -5.54 0.82
N LEU A 36 22.39 -4.49 0.11
CA LEU A 36 23.80 -4.13 -0.04
C LEU A 36 24.43 -3.71 1.30
N LEU A 37 23.71 -2.97 2.15
CA LEU A 37 24.18 -2.58 3.48
C LEU A 37 24.44 -3.79 4.38
N VAL A 38 23.53 -4.76 4.39
CA VAL A 38 23.69 -6.00 5.16
C VAL A 38 24.88 -6.81 4.64
N LEU A 39 24.95 -7.05 3.33
CA LEU A 39 26.01 -7.87 2.71
C LEU A 39 27.40 -7.24 2.86
N SER A 40 27.51 -5.92 2.78
CA SER A 40 28.78 -5.20 2.94
C SER A 40 29.12 -4.91 4.41
N GLY A 41 28.13 -4.77 5.28
CA GLY A 41 28.29 -4.50 6.72
C GLY A 41 28.68 -5.75 7.51
N TRP A 42 28.15 -6.92 7.14
CA TRP A 42 28.44 -8.17 7.83
C TRP A 42 29.94 -8.48 7.97
N PRO A 43 30.75 -8.40 6.89
CA PRO A 43 32.19 -8.67 6.99
C PRO A 43 32.98 -7.59 7.74
N LEU A 44 32.48 -6.35 7.76
CA LEU A 44 33.09 -5.25 8.51
C LEU A 44 32.91 -5.44 10.03
N SER A 45 31.80 -6.06 10.43
CA SER A 45 31.48 -6.32 11.84
C SER A 45 32.05 -7.63 12.39
N THR A 46 32.22 -8.65 11.55
CA THR A 46 32.59 -10.02 11.97
C THR A 46 33.90 -10.48 11.35
N GLN A 47 34.96 -9.69 11.59
CA GLN A 47 36.29 -10.01 11.10
C GLN A 47 36.75 -11.37 11.67
N GLY A 48 37.03 -12.34 10.80
CA GLY A 48 37.54 -13.68 11.18
C GLY A 48 36.53 -14.83 11.17
N VAL A 49 35.24 -14.59 10.92
CA VAL A 49 34.26 -15.68 10.68
C VAL A 49 34.36 -16.17 9.24
N GLY A 50 34.35 -17.50 9.01
CA GLY A 50 34.54 -18.09 7.67
C GLY A 50 33.57 -17.57 6.60
N ALA A 51 32.32 -17.30 6.95
CA ALA A 51 31.32 -16.72 6.05
C ALA A 51 31.70 -15.29 5.58
N SER A 52 32.38 -14.52 6.45
CA SER A 52 32.82 -13.16 6.14
C SER A 52 33.96 -13.17 5.11
N LYS A 53 34.78 -14.23 5.07
CA LYS A 53 35.84 -14.38 4.08
C LYS A 53 35.28 -14.50 2.66
N VAL A 54 34.21 -15.28 2.48
CA VAL A 54 33.53 -15.44 1.16
C VAL A 54 33.02 -14.10 0.64
N LEU A 55 32.38 -13.30 1.49
CA LEU A 55 31.87 -11.99 1.10
C LEU A 55 33.00 -10.98 0.82
N VAL A 56 34.08 -11.01 1.60
CA VAL A 56 35.26 -10.16 1.37
C VAL A 56 35.90 -10.50 0.02
N ASP A 57 36.07 -11.78 -0.28
CA ASP A 57 36.63 -12.22 -1.56
C ASP A 57 35.72 -11.84 -2.73
N LEU A 58 34.39 -12.01 -2.57
CA LEU A 58 33.39 -11.64 -3.58
C LEU A 58 33.39 -10.14 -3.88
N PHE A 59 33.51 -9.30 -2.86
CA PHE A 59 33.52 -7.84 -3.03
C PHE A 59 34.91 -7.27 -3.38
N GLY A 60 35.95 -8.10 -3.41
CA GLY A 60 37.31 -7.68 -3.78
C GLY A 60 38.09 -7.01 -2.64
N GLY A 61 37.77 -7.33 -1.38
CA GLY A 61 38.51 -6.90 -0.19
C GLY A 61 37.71 -6.02 0.78
N LEU A 62 38.26 -5.83 1.98
CA LEU A 62 37.63 -5.06 3.06
C LEU A 62 37.39 -3.60 2.70
N GLU A 63 38.30 -2.98 1.95
CA GLU A 63 38.16 -1.59 1.50
C GLU A 63 36.99 -1.41 0.53
N SER A 64 36.79 -2.39 -0.36
CA SER A 64 35.67 -2.43 -1.28
C SER A 64 34.35 -2.61 -0.51
N CYS A 65 34.29 -3.53 0.46
CA CYS A 65 33.13 -3.66 1.36
C CYS A 65 32.77 -2.32 2.01
N GLY A 66 33.75 -1.61 2.58
CA GLY A 66 33.52 -0.29 3.17
C GLY A 66 33.00 0.75 2.17
N SER A 67 33.47 0.70 0.92
CA SER A 67 33.04 1.62 -0.14
C SER A 67 31.63 1.32 -0.63
N ILE A 68 31.31 0.04 -0.83
CA ILE A 68 29.95 -0.43 -1.16
C ILE A 68 28.98 -0.06 -0.04
N HIS A 69 29.36 -0.29 1.22
CA HIS A 69 28.54 0.04 2.39
C HIS A 69 28.18 1.53 2.42
N ARG A 70 29.17 2.41 2.23
CA ARG A 70 28.95 3.86 2.14
C ARG A 70 28.10 4.26 0.93
N GLY A 71 28.32 3.65 -0.23
CA GLY A 71 27.51 3.91 -1.43
C GLY A 71 26.04 3.50 -1.23
N ALA A 72 25.80 2.33 -0.65
CA ALA A 72 24.46 1.86 -0.31
C ALA A 72 23.80 2.72 0.79
N ALA A 73 24.59 3.21 1.76
CA ALA A 73 24.12 4.15 2.77
C ALA A 73 23.65 5.46 2.14
N LEU A 74 24.36 6.01 1.15
CA LEU A 74 23.91 7.20 0.43
C LEU A 74 22.59 6.94 -0.30
N LEU A 75 22.45 5.80 -0.99
CA LEU A 75 21.20 5.43 -1.65
C LEU A 75 20.04 5.37 -0.66
N LEU A 76 20.25 4.76 0.51
CA LEU A 76 19.25 4.71 1.58
C LEU A 76 18.91 6.12 2.08
N ILE A 77 19.91 6.94 2.41
CA ILE A 77 19.71 8.32 2.91
C ILE A 77 18.91 9.15 1.90
N PHE A 78 19.31 9.16 0.62
CA PHE A 78 18.58 9.89 -0.42
C PHE A 78 17.16 9.36 -0.60
N GLY A 79 16.98 8.04 -0.62
CA GLY A 79 15.67 7.40 -0.72
C GLY A 79 14.74 7.77 0.46
N SER A 80 15.26 7.77 1.68
CA SER A 80 14.50 8.11 2.89
C SER A 80 14.17 9.60 2.98
N VAL A 81 15.12 10.47 2.63
CA VAL A 81 14.87 11.93 2.55
C VAL A 81 13.81 12.22 1.48
N TYR A 82 13.93 11.58 0.31
CA TYR A 82 12.93 11.68 -0.75
C TYR A 82 11.54 11.22 -0.28
N HIS A 83 11.48 10.07 0.41
CA HIS A 83 10.23 9.53 0.97
C HIS A 83 9.59 10.52 1.95
N LEU A 84 10.39 11.14 2.83
CA LEU A 84 9.90 12.14 3.78
C LEU A 84 9.31 13.36 3.06
N PHE A 85 10.00 13.91 2.05
CA PHE A 85 9.46 15.01 1.24
C PHE A 85 8.21 14.62 0.46
N TYR A 86 8.14 13.39 -0.04
CA TYR A 86 6.95 12.85 -0.68
C TYR A 86 5.75 12.83 0.27
N LEU A 87 5.93 12.34 1.51
CA LEU A 87 4.88 12.33 2.53
C LEU A 87 4.45 13.74 2.94
N ILE A 88 5.41 14.65 3.15
CA ILE A 88 5.12 16.06 3.47
C ILE A 88 4.31 16.69 2.33
N GLY A 89 4.71 16.50 1.07
CA GLY A 89 3.99 17.01 -0.09
C GLY A 89 2.56 16.46 -0.20
N LEU A 90 2.37 15.17 0.11
CA LEU A 90 1.06 14.55 0.14
C LEU A 90 0.19 15.09 1.30
N GLY A 91 0.81 15.37 2.46
CA GLY A 91 0.18 15.98 3.63
C GLY A 91 -0.27 17.41 3.37
N THR A 92 0.60 18.25 2.79
CA THR A 92 0.28 19.64 2.42
C THR A 92 -0.89 19.71 1.44
N ARG A 93 -1.05 18.71 0.56
CA ARG A 93 -2.16 18.60 -0.39
C ARG A 93 -3.41 17.94 0.19
N ARG A 94 -3.43 17.60 1.49
CA ARG A 94 -4.49 16.83 2.18
C ARG A 94 -4.84 15.50 1.49
N LYS A 95 -3.88 14.91 0.76
CA LYS A 95 -4.03 13.61 0.09
C LYS A 95 -3.40 12.48 0.89
N LEU A 96 -2.71 12.78 2.00
CA LEU A 96 -2.04 11.80 2.83
C LEU A 96 -3.07 10.96 3.59
N ARG A 97 -3.10 9.67 3.29
CA ARG A 97 -3.91 8.70 4.03
C ARG A 97 -3.12 8.26 5.26
N LEU A 98 -3.66 8.50 6.44
CA LEU A 98 -3.06 8.11 7.72
C LEU A 98 -3.28 6.62 8.05
N THR A 99 -3.56 5.79 7.04
CA THR A 99 -3.86 4.37 7.19
C THR A 99 -2.66 3.54 7.64
N MET A 100 -1.45 4.08 7.54
CA MET A 100 -0.21 3.45 8.02
C MET A 100 0.11 3.79 9.49
N LEU A 101 -0.67 4.67 10.14
CA LEU A 101 -0.48 4.94 11.56
C LEU A 101 -0.95 3.72 12.38
N PRO A 102 -0.18 3.29 13.40
CA PRO A 102 -0.64 2.28 14.34
C PRO A 102 -1.78 2.87 15.17
N THR A 103 -2.82 2.07 15.33
CA THR A 103 -4.04 2.42 16.05
C THR A 103 -4.29 1.36 17.13
N PRO A 104 -5.06 1.66 18.19
CA PRO A 104 -5.44 0.65 19.17
C PRO A 104 -6.17 -0.56 18.57
N ALA A 105 -6.79 -0.42 17.38
CA ALA A 105 -7.40 -1.52 16.66
C ALA A 105 -6.36 -2.56 16.20
N ASP A 106 -5.12 -2.16 15.92
CA ASP A 106 -4.06 -3.08 15.50
C ASP A 106 -3.69 -4.07 16.62
N VAL A 107 -3.78 -3.66 17.89
CA VAL A 107 -3.58 -4.55 19.03
C VAL A 107 -4.71 -5.55 19.15
N ARG A 108 -5.96 -5.13 18.89
CA ARG A 108 -7.11 -6.03 18.85
C ARG A 108 -6.95 -7.06 17.74
N ASP A 109 -6.53 -6.62 16.55
CA ASP A 109 -6.28 -7.49 15.40
C ASP A 109 -5.17 -8.51 15.69
N LEU A 110 -4.10 -8.09 16.38
CA LEU A 110 -3.04 -8.99 16.85
C LEU A 110 -3.59 -10.06 17.81
N VAL A 111 -4.34 -9.65 18.83
CA VAL A 111 -4.92 -10.59 19.82
C VAL A 111 -5.91 -11.54 19.16
N GLN A 112 -6.74 -11.05 18.25
CA GLN A 112 -7.67 -11.89 17.49
C GLN A 112 -6.92 -12.87 16.59
N ASN A 113 -5.84 -12.43 15.93
CA ASN A 113 -5.03 -13.29 15.09
C ASN A 113 -4.36 -14.41 15.90
N ILE A 114 -3.78 -14.09 17.06
CA ILE A 114 -3.22 -15.08 17.99
C ILE A 114 -4.31 -16.05 18.45
N SER A 115 -5.49 -15.54 18.83
CA SER A 115 -6.61 -16.36 19.27
C SER A 115 -7.11 -17.31 18.17
N TYR A 116 -7.14 -16.84 16.92
CA TYR A 116 -7.48 -17.66 15.75
C TYR A 116 -6.41 -18.73 15.48
N MET A 117 -5.13 -18.38 15.54
CA MET A 117 -4.02 -19.32 15.38
C MET A 117 -4.00 -20.40 16.47
N LEU A 118 -4.39 -20.06 17.70
CA LEU A 118 -4.54 -21.01 18.81
C LEU A 118 -5.86 -21.80 18.77
N GLY A 119 -6.70 -21.60 17.74
CA GLY A 119 -8.00 -22.27 17.60
C GLY A 119 -9.07 -21.80 18.60
N MET A 120 -8.80 -20.74 19.36
CA MET A 120 -9.73 -20.18 20.34
C MET A 120 -10.80 -19.29 19.68
N SER A 121 -10.48 -18.69 18.52
CA SER A 121 -11.44 -17.98 17.67
C SER A 121 -11.76 -18.81 16.43
N LYS A 122 -13.04 -18.91 16.08
CA LYS A 122 -13.49 -19.52 14.81
C LYS A 122 -13.38 -18.54 13.65
N ASP A 123 -13.47 -17.24 13.94
CA ASP A 123 -13.48 -16.20 12.93
C ASP A 123 -12.06 -15.68 12.70
N ARG A 124 -11.67 -15.66 11.43
CA ARG A 124 -10.43 -15.05 10.97
C ARG A 124 -10.49 -13.52 11.13
N PRO A 125 -9.39 -12.85 11.53
CA PRO A 125 -9.36 -11.40 11.62
C PRO A 125 -9.72 -10.73 10.28
N ARG A 126 -10.56 -9.69 10.35
CA ARG A 126 -10.98 -8.91 9.18
C ARG A 126 -10.02 -7.75 8.99
N PHE A 127 -8.83 -8.05 8.47
CA PHE A 127 -7.80 -7.04 8.34
C PHE A 127 -8.22 -5.89 7.39
N PRO A 128 -7.86 -4.64 7.74
CA PRO A 128 -8.06 -3.49 6.86
C PRO A 128 -7.02 -3.48 5.74
N ARG A 129 -6.97 -2.38 4.98
CA ARG A 129 -6.01 -2.20 3.88
C ARG A 129 -4.58 -2.53 4.28
N TYR A 130 -4.12 -2.13 5.47
CA TYR A 130 -2.81 -2.50 6.00
C TYR A 130 -2.97 -3.22 7.34
N THR A 131 -2.44 -4.43 7.40
CA THR A 131 -2.40 -5.29 8.59
C THR A 131 -1.46 -4.72 9.66
N TYR A 132 -1.61 -5.18 10.90
CA TYR A 132 -0.73 -4.76 12.00
C TYR A 132 0.74 -5.09 11.73
N PHE A 133 1.04 -6.21 11.06
CA PHE A 133 2.41 -6.62 10.75
C PHE A 133 3.00 -5.82 9.58
N GLU A 134 2.21 -5.45 8.56
CA GLU A 134 2.67 -4.52 7.51
C GLU A 134 2.98 -3.13 8.08
N LYS A 135 2.15 -2.64 9.02
CA LYS A 135 2.41 -1.38 9.73
C LYS A 135 3.66 -1.48 10.60
N PHE A 136 3.82 -2.59 11.32
CA PHE A 136 5.02 -2.85 12.11
C PHE A 136 6.28 -2.79 11.25
N ASP A 137 6.31 -3.48 10.10
CA ASP A 137 7.44 -3.45 9.17
C ASP A 137 7.78 -2.03 8.72
N TYR A 138 6.75 -1.26 8.33
CA TYR A 138 6.94 0.12 7.90
C TYR A 138 7.58 0.99 8.99
N TRP A 139 7.07 0.92 10.22
CA TRP A 139 7.56 1.73 11.34
C TRP A 139 8.91 1.26 11.88
N ALA A 140 9.14 -0.06 11.93
CA ALA A 140 10.42 -0.62 12.30
C ALA A 140 11.53 -0.12 11.36
N VAL A 141 11.29 -0.15 10.05
CA VAL A 141 12.24 0.40 9.07
C VAL A 141 12.36 1.91 9.19
N PHE A 142 11.26 2.64 9.35
CA PHE A 142 11.29 4.11 9.45
C PHE A 142 12.18 4.58 10.61
N TRP A 143 12.00 4.02 11.81
CA TRP A 143 12.83 4.35 12.97
C TRP A 143 14.24 3.75 12.89
N GLY A 144 14.37 2.53 12.35
CA GLY A 144 15.66 1.89 12.12
C GLY A 144 16.56 2.74 11.21
N VAL A 145 16.00 3.34 10.15
CA VAL A 145 16.76 4.29 9.29
C VAL A 145 17.27 5.47 10.09
N VAL A 146 16.47 6.06 10.98
CA VAL A 146 16.90 7.22 11.79
C VAL A 146 18.10 6.84 12.66
N ILE A 147 18.04 5.70 13.34
CA ILE A 147 19.12 5.21 14.20
C ILE A 147 20.35 4.86 13.36
N MET A 148 20.17 4.12 12.27
CA MET A 148 21.27 3.66 11.39
C MET A 148 21.98 4.81 10.69
N VAL A 149 21.24 5.79 10.16
CA VAL A 149 21.83 6.97 9.52
C VAL A 149 22.51 7.85 10.56
N GLY A 150 21.87 8.12 11.69
CA GLY A 150 22.46 8.95 12.75
C GLY A 150 23.76 8.37 13.29
N SER A 151 23.72 7.11 13.74
CA SER A 151 24.89 6.39 14.25
C SER A 151 25.95 6.14 13.16
N GLY A 152 25.52 5.89 11.92
CA GLY A 152 26.40 5.71 10.77
C GLY A 152 27.19 6.97 10.43
N LEU A 153 26.55 8.14 10.46
CA LEU A 153 27.22 9.43 10.21
C LEU A 153 28.26 9.75 11.28
N VAL A 154 27.99 9.44 12.55
CA VAL A 154 28.96 9.56 13.65
C VAL A 154 30.20 8.70 13.38
N ARG A 155 30.00 7.45 12.93
CA ARG A 155 31.09 6.52 12.59
C ARG A 155 31.79 6.88 11.28
N TRP A 156 31.11 7.50 10.34
CA TRP A 156 31.68 7.92 9.06
C TRP A 156 32.71 9.04 9.25
N PHE A 157 32.44 9.98 10.16
CA PHE A 157 33.32 11.13 10.41
C PHE A 157 33.86 11.14 11.85
N PRO A 158 34.67 10.16 12.26
CA PRO A 158 35.04 9.96 13.67
C PRO A 158 35.77 11.17 14.25
N VAL A 159 36.70 11.78 13.49
CA VAL A 159 37.45 12.98 13.95
C VAL A 159 36.53 14.18 14.19
N LYS A 160 35.54 14.40 13.32
CA LYS A 160 34.56 15.48 13.50
C LYS A 160 33.60 15.17 14.63
N ALA A 161 33.18 13.90 14.74
CA ALA A 161 32.27 13.45 15.78
C ALA A 161 32.88 13.61 17.17
N THR A 162 34.12 13.15 17.40
CA THR A 162 34.77 13.27 18.72
C THR A 162 35.20 14.71 19.07
N ALA A 163 35.23 15.62 18.09
CA ALA A 163 35.44 17.05 18.35
C ALA A 163 34.20 17.75 18.95
N VAL A 164 32.99 17.21 18.69
CA VAL A 164 31.71 17.82 19.15
C VAL A 164 30.95 16.95 20.14
N LEU A 165 31.14 15.62 20.09
CA LEU A 165 30.51 14.65 20.98
C LEU A 165 31.51 14.15 22.02
N PRO A 166 31.06 13.95 23.27
CA PRO A 166 31.86 13.25 24.26
C PRO A 166 32.04 11.77 23.88
N THR A 167 33.12 11.14 24.38
CA THR A 167 33.48 9.75 24.06
C THR A 167 32.34 8.76 24.31
N TRP A 168 31.59 8.92 25.40
CA TRP A 168 30.45 8.05 25.71
C TRP A 168 29.36 8.09 24.62
N ALA A 169 29.13 9.24 23.99
CA ALA A 169 28.15 9.38 22.92
C ALA A 169 28.63 8.72 21.62
N TYR A 170 29.94 8.80 21.34
CA TYR A 170 30.57 8.08 20.23
C TYR A 170 30.48 6.56 20.40
N GLU A 171 30.72 6.05 21.62
CA GLU A 171 30.57 4.63 21.95
C GLU A 171 29.12 4.16 21.83
N ILE A 172 28.15 4.94 22.34
CA ILE A 172 26.72 4.63 22.13
C ILE A 172 26.39 4.53 20.65
N ALA A 173 26.88 5.46 19.81
CA ALA A 173 26.67 5.38 18.37
C ALA A 173 27.30 4.13 17.75
N HIS A 174 28.45 3.68 18.24
CA HIS A 174 29.06 2.43 17.80
C HIS A 174 28.15 1.23 18.07
N TYR A 175 27.72 1.05 19.33
CA TYR A 175 26.85 -0.05 19.74
C TYR A 175 25.49 0.02 19.07
N ALA A 176 24.85 1.19 19.07
CA ALA A 176 23.56 1.40 18.42
C ALA A 176 23.62 1.02 16.94
N HIS A 177 24.69 1.37 16.22
CA HIS A 177 24.80 1.00 14.81
C HIS A 177 24.97 -0.52 14.61
N ALA A 178 25.80 -1.17 15.45
CA ALA A 178 26.09 -2.60 15.29
C ALA A 178 24.90 -3.47 15.70
N ASP A 179 24.30 -3.18 16.85
CA ASP A 179 23.19 -3.94 17.39
C ASP A 179 21.90 -3.72 16.60
N GLU A 180 21.62 -2.48 16.17
CA GLU A 180 20.47 -2.18 15.31
C GLU A 180 20.66 -2.82 13.93
N ALA A 181 21.87 -2.86 13.38
CA ALA A 181 22.12 -3.57 12.11
C ALA A 181 21.80 -5.07 12.23
N LEU A 182 22.18 -5.70 13.35
CA LEU A 182 21.86 -7.10 13.61
C LEU A 182 20.35 -7.29 13.78
N LEU A 183 19.69 -6.46 14.59
CA LEU A 183 18.26 -6.50 14.82
C LEU A 183 17.48 -6.32 13.51
N ALA A 184 17.82 -5.29 12.73
CA ALA A 184 17.20 -5.01 11.43
C ALA A 184 17.40 -6.17 10.46
N THR A 185 18.61 -6.76 10.40
CA THR A 185 18.88 -7.95 9.57
C THR A 185 17.98 -9.11 9.98
N LEU A 186 17.89 -9.43 11.27
CA LEU A 186 17.05 -10.51 11.77
C LEU A 186 15.56 -10.24 11.51
N ALA A 187 15.08 -9.02 11.74
CA ALA A 187 13.70 -8.63 11.47
C ALA A 187 13.37 -8.77 9.99
N ILE A 188 14.27 -8.37 9.08
CA ILE A 188 14.05 -8.51 7.64
C ILE A 188 14.01 -10.00 7.25
N PHE A 189 15.01 -10.79 7.64
CA PHE A 189 15.11 -12.19 7.20
C PHE A 189 14.10 -13.13 7.86
N ILE A 190 13.77 -12.93 9.13
CA ILE A 190 12.88 -13.82 9.87
C ILE A 190 11.44 -13.35 9.75
N TRP A 191 11.18 -12.06 9.96
CA TRP A 191 9.82 -11.57 10.06
C TRP A 191 9.29 -11.09 8.70
N HIS A 192 9.97 -10.16 8.05
CA HIS A 192 9.51 -9.60 6.77
C HIS A 192 9.49 -10.65 5.65
N PHE A 193 10.61 -11.38 5.48
CA PHE A 193 10.71 -12.44 4.48
C PHE A 193 9.70 -13.56 4.73
N TYR A 194 9.43 -13.91 5.98
CA TYR A 194 8.36 -14.86 6.25
C TYR A 194 7.01 -14.34 5.78
N ASN A 195 6.66 -13.10 6.15
CA ASN A 195 5.35 -12.53 5.87
C ASN A 195 5.08 -12.28 4.38
N VAL A 196 6.12 -12.00 3.58
CA VAL A 196 5.99 -11.60 2.18
C VAL A 196 6.47 -12.67 1.20
N HIS A 197 7.41 -13.55 1.60
CA HIS A 197 8.01 -14.57 0.74
C HIS A 197 7.63 -16.01 1.14
N LEU A 198 7.66 -16.34 2.43
CA LEU A 198 7.58 -17.75 2.87
C LEU A 198 6.20 -18.19 3.38
N ARG A 199 5.26 -17.27 3.58
CA ARG A 199 3.89 -17.60 3.99
C ARG A 199 3.25 -18.52 2.93
N PRO A 200 2.65 -19.67 3.31
CA PRO A 200 2.08 -20.63 2.35
C PRO A 200 1.08 -20.03 1.36
N ALA A 201 0.33 -19.00 1.78
CA ALA A 201 -0.65 -18.32 0.94
C ALA A 201 -0.03 -17.52 -0.22
N VAL A 202 1.23 -17.08 -0.10
CA VAL A 202 1.90 -16.19 -1.06
C VAL A 202 3.21 -16.77 -1.58
N PHE A 203 3.54 -18.02 -1.24
CA PHE A 203 4.79 -18.67 -1.65
C PHE A 203 4.89 -18.78 -3.19
N PRO A 204 6.04 -18.49 -3.82
CA PRO A 204 7.35 -18.14 -3.22
C PRO A 204 7.54 -16.66 -2.87
N MET A 205 6.59 -15.80 -3.27
CA MET A 205 6.52 -14.40 -2.89
C MET A 205 5.24 -13.72 -3.35
N SER A 206 4.76 -12.77 -2.54
CA SER A 206 3.73 -11.82 -2.96
C SER A 206 4.23 -11.00 -4.14
N LYS A 207 3.49 -11.04 -5.26
CA LYS A 207 3.85 -10.27 -6.47
C LYS A 207 3.39 -8.81 -6.40
N VAL A 208 2.71 -8.43 -5.31
CA VAL A 208 2.14 -7.09 -5.12
C VAL A 208 3.22 -6.02 -5.11
N PHE A 209 4.40 -6.28 -4.53
CA PHE A 209 5.51 -5.31 -4.59
C PHE A 209 6.12 -5.20 -6.00
N LEU A 210 6.01 -6.25 -6.82
CA LEU A 210 6.54 -6.28 -8.17
C LEU A 210 5.66 -5.59 -9.19
N HIS A 211 4.33 -5.73 -9.16
CA HIS A 211 3.44 -5.11 -10.17
C HIS A 211 2.35 -4.20 -9.58
N GLY A 212 2.17 -4.18 -8.25
CA GLY A 212 1.28 -3.23 -7.57
C GLY A 212 -0.20 -3.60 -7.62
N ARG A 213 -0.54 -4.82 -8.01
CA ARG A 213 -1.93 -5.28 -8.15
C ARG A 213 -2.18 -6.48 -7.23
N LEU A 214 -3.41 -6.61 -6.75
CA LEU A 214 -3.90 -7.73 -5.95
C LEU A 214 -5.15 -8.30 -6.63
N THR A 215 -5.29 -9.62 -6.69
CA THR A 215 -6.53 -10.23 -7.20
C THR A 215 -7.66 -10.04 -6.20
N ILE A 216 -8.91 -10.08 -6.66
CA ILE A 216 -10.06 -9.95 -5.75
C ILE A 216 -10.13 -11.10 -4.74
N ASP A 217 -9.79 -12.33 -5.14
CA ASP A 217 -9.78 -13.47 -4.23
C ASP A 217 -8.73 -13.30 -3.13
N GLU A 218 -7.53 -12.84 -3.48
CA GLU A 218 -6.50 -12.49 -2.49
C GLU A 218 -6.96 -11.34 -1.58
N LEU A 219 -7.61 -10.31 -2.13
CA LEU A 219 -8.15 -9.19 -1.34
C LEU A 219 -9.20 -9.69 -0.33
N ALA A 220 -10.12 -10.55 -0.75
CA ALA A 220 -11.15 -11.12 0.10
C ALA A 220 -10.58 -12.00 1.21
N HIS A 221 -9.49 -12.72 0.92
CA HIS A 221 -8.86 -13.64 1.86
C HIS A 221 -7.89 -12.96 2.83
N GLU A 222 -7.11 -11.97 2.37
CA GLU A 222 -6.07 -11.31 3.15
C GLU A 222 -6.53 -9.99 3.79
N HIS A 223 -7.40 -9.23 3.12
CA HIS A 223 -7.83 -7.89 3.54
C HIS A 223 -9.37 -7.77 3.50
N ARG A 224 -10.04 -8.65 4.26
CA ARG A 224 -11.50 -8.80 4.21
C ARG A 224 -12.25 -7.48 4.44
N ALA A 225 -11.76 -6.60 5.31
CA ALA A 225 -12.42 -5.32 5.54
C ALA A 225 -12.29 -4.38 4.33
N GLU A 226 -11.15 -4.38 3.62
CA GLU A 226 -10.99 -3.61 2.38
C GLU A 226 -11.87 -4.19 1.24
N TYR A 227 -12.02 -5.52 1.19
CA TYR A 227 -12.95 -6.16 0.25
C TYR A 227 -14.41 -5.77 0.53
N ASP A 228 -14.86 -5.86 1.78
CA ASP A 228 -16.23 -5.52 2.17
C ASP A 228 -16.53 -4.03 1.87
N GLU A 229 -15.56 -3.13 2.09
CA GLU A 229 -15.65 -1.70 1.71
C GLU A 229 -15.76 -1.50 0.19
N LEU A 230 -14.99 -2.25 -0.60
CA LEU A 230 -15.02 -2.17 -2.06
C LEU A 230 -16.37 -2.63 -2.62
N VAL A 231 -16.90 -3.75 -2.12
CA VAL A 231 -18.23 -4.26 -2.52
C VAL A 231 -19.29 -3.22 -2.20
N ALA A 232 -19.29 -2.70 -0.97
CA ALA A 232 -20.26 -1.68 -0.56
C ALA A 232 -20.18 -0.40 -1.39
N LYS A 233 -18.98 -0.01 -1.86
CA LYS A 233 -18.80 1.13 -2.77
C LYS A 233 -19.43 0.86 -4.14
N LEU A 234 -19.14 -0.29 -4.74
CA LEU A 234 -19.64 -0.66 -6.06
C LEU A 234 -21.17 -0.83 -6.06
N GLU A 235 -21.75 -1.38 -4.99
CA GLU A 235 -23.22 -1.44 -4.84
C GLU A 235 -23.88 -0.05 -4.78
N ARG A 236 -23.19 0.95 -4.22
CA ARG A 236 -23.71 2.33 -4.18
C ARG A 236 -23.60 2.99 -5.55
N GLU A 237 -22.49 2.78 -6.25
CA GLU A 237 -22.28 3.29 -7.60
C GLU A 237 -23.30 2.69 -8.57
N GLN A 238 -23.51 1.37 -8.53
CA GLN A 238 -24.52 0.71 -9.35
C GLN A 238 -25.94 1.20 -9.05
N ARG A 239 -26.30 1.37 -7.76
CA ARG A 239 -27.60 1.95 -7.39
C ARG A 239 -27.77 3.37 -7.92
N ALA A 240 -26.73 4.20 -7.83
CA ALA A 240 -26.77 5.57 -8.34
C ALA A 240 -26.84 5.62 -9.87
N GLU A 241 -26.23 4.68 -10.58
CA GLU A 241 -26.38 4.53 -12.05
C GLU A 241 -27.81 4.11 -12.40
N THR A 242 -28.36 3.08 -11.74
CA THR A 242 -29.74 2.64 -12.00
C THR A 242 -30.76 3.75 -11.77
N THR A 243 -30.64 4.52 -10.68
CA THR A 243 -31.54 5.66 -10.44
C THR A 243 -31.40 6.75 -11.50
N ARG A 244 -30.19 7.03 -12.00
CA ARG A 244 -29.99 8.00 -13.09
C ARG A 244 -30.56 7.52 -14.42
N ASP A 245 -30.44 6.23 -14.71
CA ASP A 245 -30.99 5.64 -15.93
C ASP A 245 -32.53 5.68 -15.88
N GLU A 246 -33.12 5.39 -14.71
CA GLU A 246 -34.56 5.51 -14.47
C GLU A 246 -35.05 6.96 -14.62
N GLU A 247 -34.35 7.94 -14.05
CA GLU A 247 -34.67 9.37 -14.18
C GLU A 247 -34.57 9.85 -15.66
N GLN A 248 -33.56 9.39 -16.41
CA GLN A 248 -33.42 9.72 -17.83
C GLN A 248 -34.47 9.07 -18.72
N ASP A 249 -34.88 7.84 -18.41
CA ASP A 249 -35.94 7.15 -19.13
C ASP A 249 -37.32 7.78 -18.86
N GLU A 250 -37.57 8.28 -17.64
CA GLU A 250 -38.76 9.07 -17.32
C GLU A 250 -38.78 10.40 -18.09
N GLU A 251 -37.70 11.19 -18.04
CA GLU A 251 -37.60 12.48 -18.74
C GLU A 251 -37.76 12.35 -20.27
N LYS A 252 -37.22 11.27 -20.84
CA LYS A 252 -37.34 10.98 -22.28
C LYS A 252 -38.71 10.45 -22.70
N ASN A 253 -39.45 9.82 -21.78
CA ASN A 253 -40.83 9.43 -22.04
C ASN A 253 -41.75 10.65 -21.94
N ASP A 254 -41.52 11.54 -20.98
CA ASP A 254 -42.24 12.80 -20.86
C ASP A 254 -42.03 13.70 -22.10
N GLU A 255 -40.80 13.85 -22.61
CA GLU A 255 -40.53 14.59 -23.86
C GLU A 255 -41.24 13.97 -25.07
N LYS A 256 -41.31 12.64 -25.16
CA LYS A 256 -42.01 11.95 -26.26
C LYS A 256 -43.52 12.09 -26.18
N ASP A 257 -44.07 12.13 -24.97
CA ASP A 257 -45.49 12.31 -24.76
C ASP A 257 -45.89 13.76 -25.07
N GLU A 258 -45.04 14.75 -24.76
CA GLU A 258 -45.20 16.15 -25.21
C GLU A 258 -45.12 16.29 -26.74
N GLU A 259 -44.11 15.71 -27.41
CA GLU A 259 -43.94 15.78 -28.86
C GLU A 259 -45.12 15.13 -29.61
N LYS A 260 -45.70 14.04 -29.07
CA LYS A 260 -46.91 13.42 -29.61
C LYS A 260 -48.18 14.24 -29.40
N SER A 261 -48.30 14.97 -28.30
CA SER A 261 -49.43 15.87 -28.09
C SER A 261 -49.38 17.05 -29.06
N ASP A 262 -48.19 17.58 -29.32
CA ASP A 262 -48.00 18.68 -30.27
C ASP A 262 -48.28 18.24 -31.73
N GLU A 263 -47.87 17.03 -32.13
CA GLU A 263 -48.23 16.47 -33.46
C GLU A 263 -49.74 16.21 -33.63
N GLN A 264 -50.44 15.78 -32.57
CA GLN A 264 -51.90 15.56 -32.61
C GLN A 264 -52.72 16.85 -32.68
N ASP A 265 -52.20 17.95 -32.12
CA ASP A 265 -52.82 19.27 -32.18
C ASP A 265 -52.59 19.95 -33.55
N ASP A 266 -51.47 19.67 -34.23
CA ASP A 266 -51.22 20.13 -35.60
C ASP A 266 -52.04 19.34 -36.64
N GLU A 267 -52.16 18.00 -36.52
CA GLU A 267 -53.01 17.19 -37.43
C GLU A 267 -54.51 17.54 -37.34
N GLN A 268 -55.00 17.95 -36.16
CA GLN A 268 -56.39 18.38 -35.98
C GLN A 268 -56.68 19.78 -36.55
N ASN A 269 -55.66 20.58 -36.85
CA ASN A 269 -55.81 21.89 -37.47
C ASN A 269 -55.68 21.90 -39.00
N GLU A 270 -55.36 20.77 -39.65
CA GLU A 270 -55.12 20.72 -41.10
C GLU A 270 -56.24 20.10 -41.98
N GLU A 271 -57.39 19.63 -41.46
CA GLU A 271 -58.50 19.19 -42.33
C GLU A 271 -59.49 20.31 -42.73
N PRO A 272 -59.97 20.33 -43.99
CA PRO A 272 -60.32 21.55 -44.70
C PRO A 272 -61.77 22.01 -44.45
N SER A 273 -61.90 23.26 -44.00
CA SER A 273 -63.14 24.03 -44.00
C SER A 273 -63.58 24.35 -45.45
N ASP A 274 -64.18 23.39 -46.15
CA ASP A 274 -65.06 23.70 -47.28
C ASP A 274 -66.16 22.65 -47.46
N LYS A 275 -67.20 22.73 -46.61
CA LYS A 275 -68.54 22.30 -46.99
C LYS A 275 -69.61 23.25 -46.46
N SER A 276 -70.31 23.82 -47.44
CA SER A 276 -71.73 24.20 -47.45
C SER A 276 -72.13 25.58 -46.92
N GLU A 277 -72.55 26.44 -47.86
CA GLU A 277 -73.71 27.36 -47.80
C GLU A 277 -73.75 28.17 -49.12
N LYS A 278 -74.72 28.07 -50.04
CA LYS A 278 -76.14 28.51 -50.05
C LYS A 278 -76.71 28.06 -51.41
N ARG A 279 -77.87 27.41 -51.58
CA ARG A 279 -79.27 27.91 -51.46
C ARG A 279 -79.43 29.39 -51.81
N GLU A 280 -79.57 29.70 -53.09
CA GLU A 280 -80.80 30.18 -53.77
C GLU A 280 -80.55 30.34 -55.28
#